data_AF-A0A1V0NCC4-F1
#
_entry.id   AF-A0A1V0NCC4-F1
#
_cell.length_a   1.000
_cell.length_b   1.000
_cell.length_c   1.000
_cell.angle_alpha   90.00
_cell.angle_beta   90.00
_cell.angle_gamma   90.00
#
_symmetry.space_group_name_H-M   'P 1'
#
loop_
_entity.id
_entity.type
_entity.pdbx_description
1 polymer ?
#
loop_
_entity_poly.entity_id
_entity_poly.type
_entity_poly.pdbx_seq_one_letter_code
_entity_poly.pdbx_strand_id
1 'polypeptide(L)'
;MEKQKDQRAKQIKKLQKNLSSIRKIAGWTAATLGEKIGVTKQTISNLENQKTPMNFTQYIAIRAVLDAEVENNKDNTVLPKVIAILLDSNDELDDDTYEEVQKSVEQVAASAVGGVSGAALVSVFAALVPLAGTILGAMSALNWKKLLK
;
A
#
# COMPACT_ATOMS: atom_id res chain seq x y z
N MET A 1 9.20 -11.16 21.92
CA MET A 1 8.06 -11.86 21.29
C MET A 1 6.81 -10.97 21.22
N GLU A 2 6.38 -10.34 22.31
CA GLU A 2 5.16 -9.50 22.32
C GLU A 2 5.23 -8.29 21.37
N LYS A 3 6.27 -7.45 21.49
CA LYS A 3 6.48 -6.28 20.60
C LYS A 3 6.48 -6.61 19.10
N GLN A 4 6.93 -7.81 18.74
CA GLN A 4 6.99 -8.25 17.34
C GLN A 4 5.61 -8.67 16.82
N LYS A 5 4.78 -9.30 17.68
CA LYS A 5 3.40 -9.62 17.37
C LYS A 5 2.57 -8.34 17.20
N ASP A 6 2.79 -7.34 18.05
CA ASP A 6 2.12 -6.04 17.95
C ASP A 6 2.48 -5.31 16.65
N GLN A 7 3.77 -5.27 16.32
CA GLN A 7 4.23 -4.68 15.06
C GLN A 7 3.66 -5.42 13.85
N ARG A 8 3.60 -6.76 13.88
CA ARG A 8 2.98 -7.57 12.83
C ARG A 8 1.50 -7.24 12.69
N ALA A 9 0.74 -7.20 13.78
CA ALA A 9 -0.69 -6.89 13.75
C ALA A 9 -0.94 -5.48 13.20
N LYS A 10 -0.10 -4.50 13.57
CA LYS A 10 -0.17 -3.12 13.06
C LYS A 10 0.08 -3.06 11.56
N GLN A 11 1.09 -3.76 11.07
CA GLN A 11 1.45 -3.81 9.65
C GLN A 11 0.36 -4.49 8.79
N ILE A 12 -0.22 -5.57 9.29
CA ILE A 12 -1.37 -6.23 8.67
C ILE A 12 -2.56 -5.26 8.57
N LYS A 13 -2.88 -4.55 9.66
CA LYS A 13 -3.97 -3.56 9.66
C LYS A 13 -3.70 -2.41 8.67
N LYS A 14 -2.48 -1.87 8.62
CA LYS A 14 -2.10 -0.82 7.66
C LYS A 14 -2.28 -1.30 6.22
N LEU A 15 -1.78 -2.49 5.88
CA LEU A 15 -1.97 -3.03 4.53
C LEU A 15 -3.45 -3.27 4.22
N GLN A 16 -4.20 -3.88 5.12
CA GLN A 16 -5.61 -4.18 4.89
C GLN A 16 -6.44 -2.91 4.67
N LYS A 17 -6.23 -1.87 5.49
CA LYS A 17 -6.93 -0.57 5.35
C LYS A 17 -6.66 0.10 3.99
N ASN A 18 -5.45 -0.05 3.45
CA ASN A 18 -5.03 0.63 2.23
C ASN A 18 -5.07 -0.26 0.98
N LEU A 19 -5.50 -1.52 1.10
CA LEU A 19 -5.36 -2.53 0.05
C LEU A 19 -6.00 -2.12 -1.27
N SER A 20 -7.22 -1.55 -1.21
CA SER A 20 -7.95 -1.15 -2.41
C SER A 20 -7.22 -0.05 -3.17
N SER A 21 -6.73 0.99 -2.46
CA SER A 21 -6.04 2.12 -3.05
C SER A 21 -4.70 1.70 -3.65
N ILE A 22 -3.91 0.91 -2.92
CA ILE A 22 -2.62 0.39 -3.39
C ILE A 22 -2.82 -0.46 -4.66
N ARG A 23 -3.80 -1.36 -4.65
CA ARG A 23 -4.09 -2.21 -5.81
C ARG A 23 -4.50 -1.40 -7.04
N LYS A 24 -5.33 -0.37 -6.88
CA LYS A 24 -5.75 0.52 -7.97
C LYS A 24 -4.57 1.31 -8.54
N ILE A 25 -3.68 1.80 -7.68
CA ILE A 25 -2.46 2.51 -8.10
C ILE A 25 -1.50 1.58 -8.84
N ALA A 26 -1.45 0.30 -8.45
CA ALA A 26 -0.73 -0.74 -9.21
C ALA A 26 -1.41 -1.11 -10.54
N GLY A 27 -2.57 -0.51 -10.88
CA GLY A 27 -3.31 -0.79 -12.11
C GLY A 27 -4.05 -2.13 -12.10
N TRP A 28 -4.27 -2.73 -10.92
CA TRP A 28 -4.86 -4.05 -10.80
C TRP A 28 -6.34 -3.99 -10.47
N THR A 29 -7.12 -4.94 -11.00
CA THR A 29 -8.46 -5.23 -10.49
C THR A 29 -8.40 -6.17 -9.28
N ALA A 30 -9.49 -6.29 -8.51
CA ALA A 30 -9.55 -7.24 -7.39
C ALA A 30 -9.38 -8.70 -7.87
N ALA A 31 -9.81 -9.01 -9.11
CA ALA A 31 -9.56 -10.31 -9.72
C ALA A 31 -8.07 -10.51 -10.01
N THR A 32 -7.41 -9.51 -10.61
CA THR A 32 -5.97 -9.53 -10.91
C THR A 32 -5.13 -9.75 -9.65
N LEU A 33 -5.43 -9.05 -8.54
CA LEU A 33 -4.73 -9.30 -7.28
C LEU A 33 -5.04 -10.70 -6.73
N GLY A 34 -6.29 -11.15 -6.85
CA GLY A 34 -6.70 -12.49 -6.45
C GLY A 34 -5.88 -13.56 -7.17
N GLU A 35 -5.77 -13.47 -8.49
CA GLU A 35 -4.95 -14.37 -9.33
C GLU A 35 -3.48 -14.35 -8.92
N LYS A 36 -2.90 -13.16 -8.71
CA LYS A 36 -1.49 -12.99 -8.29
C LYS A 36 -1.15 -13.71 -6.98
N ILE A 37 -2.10 -13.85 -6.05
CA ILE A 37 -1.88 -14.51 -4.74
C ILE A 37 -2.64 -15.83 -4.58
N GLY A 38 -3.27 -16.34 -5.64
CA GLY A 38 -3.99 -17.63 -5.63
C GLY A 38 -5.29 -17.64 -4.83
N VAL A 39 -6.04 -16.53 -4.81
CA VAL A 39 -7.35 -16.42 -4.13
C VAL A 39 -8.43 -15.85 -5.06
N THR A 40 -9.70 -15.93 -4.64
CA THR A 40 -10.81 -15.41 -5.44
C THR A 40 -10.89 -13.87 -5.37
N LYS A 41 -11.50 -13.24 -6.39
CA LYS A 41 -11.92 -11.83 -6.34
C LYS A 41 -12.75 -11.51 -5.08
N GLN A 42 -13.61 -12.44 -4.66
CA GLN A 42 -14.45 -12.25 -3.47
C GLN A 42 -13.61 -12.22 -2.19
N THR A 43 -12.54 -13.02 -2.11
CA THR A 43 -11.58 -12.97 -1.00
C THR A 43 -10.93 -11.60 -0.91
N ILE A 44 -10.43 -11.05 -2.03
CA ILE A 44 -9.86 -9.70 -2.07
C ILE A 44 -10.91 -8.65 -1.65
N SER A 45 -12.13 -8.73 -2.18
CA SER A 45 -13.23 -7.84 -1.79
C SER A 45 -13.53 -7.90 -0.29
N ASN A 46 -13.55 -9.09 0.32
CA ASN A 46 -13.78 -9.23 1.76
C ASN A 46 -12.64 -8.62 2.59
N LEU A 47 -11.38 -8.74 2.12
CA LEU A 47 -10.22 -8.11 2.76
C LEU A 47 -10.30 -6.59 2.68
N GLU A 48 -10.57 -6.02 1.49
CA GLU A 48 -10.68 -4.58 1.26
C GLU A 48 -11.81 -3.94 2.08
N ASN A 49 -12.95 -4.63 2.18
CA ASN A 49 -14.11 -4.16 2.95
C ASN A 49 -14.06 -4.57 4.44
N GLN A 50 -12.94 -5.14 4.90
CA GLN A 50 -12.73 -5.58 6.28
C GLN A 50 -13.80 -6.55 6.81
N LYS A 51 -14.49 -7.27 5.92
CA LYS A 51 -15.45 -8.33 6.28
C LYS A 51 -14.76 -9.52 6.93
N THR A 52 -13.50 -9.76 6.56
CA THR A 52 -12.64 -10.78 7.15
C THR A 52 -11.28 -10.17 7.46
N PRO A 53 -10.65 -10.49 8.61
CA PRO A 53 -9.32 -10.00 8.91
C PRO A 53 -8.28 -10.61 7.95
N MET A 54 -7.32 -9.81 7.52
CA MET A 54 -6.16 -10.29 6.76
C MET A 54 -5.27 -11.12 7.68
N ASN A 55 -4.96 -12.34 7.29
CA ASN A 55 -4.01 -13.17 8.02
C ASN A 55 -2.56 -12.89 7.58
N PHE A 56 -1.59 -13.41 8.34
CA PHE A 56 -0.17 -13.14 8.05
C PHE A 56 0.30 -13.72 6.71
N THR A 57 -0.20 -14.89 6.31
CA THR A 57 0.11 -15.49 5.01
C THR A 57 -0.36 -14.60 3.85
N GLN A 58 -1.58 -14.08 3.94
CA GLN A 58 -2.13 -13.14 2.95
C GLN A 58 -1.32 -11.84 2.91
N TYR A 59 -0.93 -11.31 4.08
CA TYR A 59 -0.05 -10.14 4.15
C TYR A 59 1.28 -10.37 3.41
N ILE A 60 1.95 -11.51 3.68
CA ILE A 60 3.20 -11.88 3.03
C ILE A 60 3.02 -11.99 1.52
N ALA A 61 1.98 -12.71 1.07
CA ALA A 61 1.71 -12.91 -0.36
C ALA A 61 1.47 -11.56 -1.08
N ILE A 62 0.66 -10.68 -0.48
CA ILE A 62 0.39 -9.35 -1.04
C ILE A 62 1.66 -8.49 -1.07
N ARG A 63 2.46 -8.47 0.02
CA ARG A 63 3.74 -7.74 0.02
C ARG A 63 4.70 -8.27 -1.05
N ALA A 64 4.81 -9.58 -1.22
CA ALA A 64 5.69 -10.17 -2.22
C ALA A 64 5.31 -9.78 -3.65
N VAL A 65 4.01 -9.78 -4.00
CA VAL A 65 3.58 -9.37 -5.35
C VAL A 65 3.68 -7.86 -5.57
N LEU A 66 3.57 -7.04 -4.52
CA LEU A 66 3.83 -5.60 -4.59
C LEU A 66 5.31 -5.28 -4.79
N ASP A 67 6.19 -5.94 -4.05
CA ASP A 67 7.65 -5.81 -4.23
C ASP A 67 8.03 -6.18 -5.68
N ALA A 68 7.51 -7.31 -6.19
CA ALA A 68 7.73 -7.74 -7.57
C ALA A 68 7.19 -6.73 -8.61
N GLU A 69 6.05 -6.10 -8.35
CA GLU A 69 5.50 -5.06 -9.25
C GLU A 69 6.40 -3.82 -9.29
N VAL A 70 6.86 -3.34 -8.13
CA VAL A 70 7.80 -2.22 -8.03
C VAL A 70 9.14 -2.54 -8.74
N GLU A 71 9.56 -3.80 -8.68
CA GLU A 71 10.76 -4.27 -9.36
C GLU A 71 10.60 -4.29 -10.88
N ASN A 72 9.43 -4.70 -11.39
CA ASN A 72 9.23 -4.94 -12.83
C ASN A 72 8.56 -3.78 -13.58
N ASN A 73 7.81 -2.91 -12.91
CA ASN A 73 7.07 -1.79 -13.52
C ASN A 73 7.68 -0.45 -13.13
N LYS A 74 8.70 -0.01 -13.88
CA LYS A 74 9.43 1.24 -13.61
C LYS A 74 8.68 2.50 -14.01
N ASP A 75 7.65 2.38 -14.85
CA ASP A 75 6.82 3.49 -15.26
C ASP A 75 5.93 4.01 -14.12
N ASN A 76 5.57 3.11 -13.20
CA ASN A 76 4.79 3.45 -12.01
C ASN A 76 5.68 3.88 -10.84
N THR A 77 6.11 5.12 -10.85
CA THR A 77 6.94 5.70 -9.76
C THR A 77 6.12 6.12 -8.53
N VAL A 78 4.78 6.06 -8.59
CA VAL A 78 3.88 6.42 -7.48
C VAL A 78 3.71 5.25 -6.52
N LEU A 79 3.52 4.03 -7.04
CA LEU A 79 3.34 2.82 -6.23
C LEU A 79 4.42 2.64 -5.12
N PRO A 80 5.73 2.72 -5.41
CA PRO A 80 6.75 2.56 -4.36
C PRO A 80 6.67 3.66 -3.28
N LYS A 81 6.33 4.90 -3.65
CA LYS A 81 6.17 6.00 -2.68
C LYS A 81 4.97 5.75 -1.77
N VAL A 82 3.86 5.29 -2.34
CA VAL A 82 2.65 4.97 -1.57
C VAL A 82 2.87 3.80 -0.61
N ILE A 83 3.58 2.75 -1.04
CA ILE A 83 3.99 1.65 -0.17
C ILE A 83 4.88 2.16 0.97
N ALA A 84 5.88 2.98 0.64
CA ALA A 84 6.79 3.55 1.63
C ALA A 84 6.04 4.35 2.70
N ILE A 85 5.15 5.25 2.28
CA ILE A 85 4.45 6.14 3.21
C ILE A 85 3.35 5.42 3.99
N LEU A 86 2.54 4.56 3.36
CA LEU A 86 1.39 3.96 4.05
C LEU A 86 1.74 2.71 4.85
N LEU A 87 2.78 1.98 4.45
CA LEU A 87 3.14 0.71 5.07
C LEU A 87 4.45 0.79 5.85
N ASP A 88 5.44 1.52 5.33
CA ASP A 88 6.82 1.44 5.82
C ASP A 88 7.27 2.66 6.67
N SER A 89 6.39 3.63 6.94
CA SER A 89 6.68 4.87 7.67
C SER A 89 6.71 4.75 9.21
N ASN A 90 7.21 3.65 9.77
CA ASN A 90 7.18 3.23 11.20
C ASN A 90 6.79 4.25 12.30
N ASP A 91 5.53 4.71 12.35
CA ASP A 91 5.04 5.73 13.30
C ASP A 91 5.82 7.05 13.27
N GLU A 92 6.54 7.27 12.17
CA GLU A 92 7.21 8.53 11.84
C GLU A 92 6.18 9.61 11.44
N LEU A 93 4.97 9.18 11.07
CA LEU A 93 3.81 10.01 10.86
C LEU A 93 2.94 10.00 12.11
N ASP A 94 2.56 11.19 12.57
CA ASP A 94 1.42 11.33 13.47
C ASP A 94 0.12 10.91 12.77
N ASP A 95 -0.90 10.63 13.56
CA ASP A 95 -2.16 10.07 13.07
C ASP A 95 -2.88 11.02 12.10
N ASP A 96 -2.85 12.34 12.34
CA ASP A 96 -3.49 13.34 11.48
C ASP A 96 -2.81 13.41 10.11
N THR A 97 -1.47 13.47 10.09
CA THR A 97 -0.68 13.43 8.86
C THR A 97 -0.91 12.12 8.10
N TYR A 98 -0.96 10.99 8.81
CA TYR A 98 -1.21 9.69 8.18
C TYR A 98 -2.59 9.65 7.51
N GLU A 99 -3.63 10.15 8.17
CA GLU A 99 -4.99 10.24 7.60
C GLU A 99 -5.07 11.16 6.38
N GLU A 100 -4.37 12.29 6.39
CA GLU A 100 -4.29 13.21 5.24
C GLU A 100 -3.64 12.53 4.04
N VAL A 101 -2.54 11.80 4.26
CA VAL A 101 -1.90 11.01 3.21
C VAL A 101 -2.83 9.91 2.72
N GLN A 102 -3.56 9.21 3.59
CA GLN A 102 -4.52 8.19 3.17
C GLN A 102 -5.59 8.76 2.24
N LYS A 103 -6.19 9.90 2.59
CA LYS A 103 -7.19 10.58 1.74
C LYS A 103 -6.61 10.98 0.38
N SER A 104 -5.37 11.49 0.38
CA SER A 104 -4.66 11.85 -0.85
C SER A 104 -4.40 10.63 -1.74
N VAL A 105 -3.99 9.51 -1.14
CA VAL A 105 -3.79 8.24 -1.86
C VAL A 105 -5.10 7.68 -2.41
N GLU A 106 -6.22 7.83 -1.70
CA GLU A 106 -7.54 7.44 -2.22
C GLU A 106 -7.93 8.25 -3.47
N GLN A 107 -7.65 9.55 -3.49
CA GLN A 107 -7.87 10.41 -4.66
C GLN A 107 -6.98 10.00 -5.84
N VAL A 108 -5.70 9.73 -5.60
CA VAL A 108 -4.76 9.23 -6.62
C VAL A 108 -5.23 7.87 -7.17
N ALA A 109 -5.72 6.99 -6.30
CA ALA A 109 -6.29 5.71 -6.70
C ALA A 109 -7.54 5.86 -7.56
N ALA A 110 -8.40 6.86 -7.28
CA ALA A 110 -9.54 7.17 -8.13
C ALA A 110 -9.11 7.65 -9.53
N SER A 111 -8.08 8.49 -9.61
CA SER A 111 -7.48 8.89 -10.89
C SER A 111 -6.89 7.72 -11.66
N ALA A 112 -6.21 6.78 -10.98
CA ALA A 112 -5.65 5.59 -11.62
C ALA A 112 -6.75 4.71 -12.24
N VAL A 113 -7.89 4.53 -11.56
CA VAL A 113 -9.06 3.83 -12.11
C VAL A 113 -9.64 4.56 -13.32
N GLY A 114 -9.55 5.89 -13.37
CA GLY A 114 -9.95 6.71 -14.52
C GLY A 114 -9.04 6.62 -15.75
N GLY A 115 -7.99 5.77 -15.72
CA GLY A 115 -7.06 5.58 -16.84
C GLY A 115 -5.87 6.54 -16.85
N VAL A 116 -5.67 7.31 -15.78
CA VAL A 116 -4.50 8.19 -15.64
C VAL A 116 -3.23 7.33 -15.50
N SER A 117 -2.23 7.56 -16.35
CA SER A 117 -0.98 6.78 -16.40
C SER A 117 0.16 7.41 -15.57
N GLY A 118 1.28 6.69 -15.46
CA GLY A 118 2.39 6.97 -14.53
C GLY A 118 2.78 8.43 -14.35
N ALA A 119 3.17 9.15 -15.41
CA ALA A 119 3.60 10.54 -15.31
C ALA A 119 2.49 11.49 -14.79
N ALA A 120 1.25 11.28 -15.23
CA ALA A 120 0.12 12.06 -14.76
C ALA A 120 -0.26 11.71 -13.31
N LEU A 121 -0.19 10.43 -12.93
CA LEU A 121 -0.38 10.01 -11.53
C LEU A 121 0.67 10.63 -10.59
N VAL A 122 1.92 10.80 -11.04
CA VAL A 122 2.96 11.49 -10.26
C VAL A 122 2.55 12.93 -9.98
N SER A 123 2.01 13.64 -10.98
CA SER A 123 1.58 15.03 -10.81
C SER A 123 0.41 15.15 -9.82
N VAL A 124 -0.56 14.24 -9.90
CA VAL A 124 -1.69 14.18 -8.94
C VAL A 124 -1.16 13.88 -7.53
N PHE A 125 -0.27 12.91 -7.38
CA PHE A 125 0.33 12.58 -6.09
C PHE A 125 1.13 13.74 -5.51
N ALA A 126 1.94 14.43 -6.32
CA ALA A 126 2.73 15.57 -5.89
C ALA A 126 1.87 16.79 -5.47
N ALA A 127 0.76 17.02 -6.17
CA ALA A 127 -0.17 18.11 -5.83
C ALA A 127 -0.94 17.86 -4.52
N LEU A 128 -1.24 16.60 -4.23
CA LEU A 128 -2.06 16.21 -3.07
C LEU A 128 -1.24 15.91 -1.82
N VAL A 129 0.04 15.61 -1.96
CA VAL A 129 0.90 15.26 -0.83
C VAL A 129 2.06 16.26 -0.66
N PRO A 130 1.78 17.57 -0.47
CA PRO A 130 2.82 18.58 -0.27
C PRO A 130 3.67 18.31 0.99
N LEU A 131 3.14 17.60 2.00
CA LEU A 131 3.82 17.27 3.26
C LEU A 131 4.69 16.01 3.21
N ALA A 132 4.44 15.04 2.33
CA ALA A 132 5.26 13.81 2.32
C ALA A 132 6.63 14.00 1.64
N GLY A 133 6.84 15.10 0.93
CA GLY A 133 8.12 15.41 0.27
C GLY A 133 9.29 15.53 1.26
N THR A 134 9.05 16.05 2.47
CA THR A 134 10.05 16.15 3.54
C THR A 134 10.27 14.82 4.26
N ILE A 135 9.26 13.95 4.30
CA ILE A 135 9.24 12.69 5.04
C ILE A 135 9.88 11.56 4.21
N LEU A 136 9.67 11.55 2.88
CA LEU A 136 10.28 10.59 1.95
C LEU A 136 11.81 10.61 1.94
N GLY A 137 12.43 11.76 2.25
CA GLY A 137 13.90 11.88 2.30
C GLY A 137 14.54 11.23 3.53
N ALA A 138 13.75 10.99 4.59
CA ALA A 138 14.22 10.46 5.88
C ALA A 138 13.70 9.04 6.19
N MET A 139 12.66 8.57 5.49
CA MET A 139 12.08 7.24 5.72
C MET A 139 13.11 6.14 5.46
N SER A 140 13.48 5.44 6.53
CA SER A 140 14.15 4.15 6.40
C SER A 140 13.11 3.15 5.87
N ALA A 141 13.28 2.64 4.65
CA ALA A 141 12.38 1.64 4.10
C ALA A 141 12.27 0.46 5.07
N LEU A 142 11.12 0.33 5.74
CA LEU A 142 10.80 -0.75 6.66
C LEU A 142 10.78 -2.04 5.84
N ASN A 143 11.86 -2.80 5.93
CA ASN A 143 11.93 -4.10 5.30
C ASN A 143 10.97 -5.05 6.04
N TRP A 144 9.75 -5.20 5.53
CA TRP A 144 8.71 -6.06 6.08
C TRP A 144 9.18 -7.52 6.28
N LYS A 145 10.24 -7.94 5.57
CA LYS A 145 10.89 -9.26 5.77
C LYS A 145 11.45 -9.42 7.19
N LYS A 146 11.70 -8.35 7.94
CA LYS A 146 12.05 -8.41 9.38
C LYS A 146 10.93 -9.03 10.23
N LEU A 147 9.67 -8.94 9.79
CA LEU A 147 8.51 -9.54 10.47
C LEU A 147 8.45 -11.07 10.32
N LEU A 148 9.28 -11.65 9.44
CA LEU A 148 9.40 -13.10 9.23
C LEU A 148 10.29 -13.79 10.28
N LYS A 149 11.11 -13.01 11.00
CA LYS A 149 12.02 -13.51 12.04
C LYS A 149 11.28 -13.89 13.32
#